data_AF-A0A075FNS0-F1
#
_entry.id   AF-A0A075FNS0-F1
#
_cell.length_a   1.000
_cell.length_b   1.000
_cell.length_c   1.000
_cell.angle_alpha   90.00
_cell.angle_beta   90.00
_cell.angle_gamma   90.00
#
_symmetry.space_group_name_H-M   'P 1'
#
loop_
_entity.id
_entity.type
_entity.pdbx_description
1 polymer ?
#
loop_
_entity_poly.entity_id
_entity_poly.type
_entity_poly.pdbx_seq_one_letter_code
_entity_poly.pdbx_strand_id
1 'polypeptide(L)'
;MKSNDIDLDNLTFSFTKTRSMYVAKCELGSEWQSGSIVPFDDLRISPAAGVLNYGQGLFEGMKAYKWDDGKTVIFRPEKNAERAARGCSRLSMPEIPKKLFLDAVKKVIRDNADYIPNTEQGALYVRPIIFGSGAGLGVAPSVEYTFVVYASPVGPYFKGGLSPIRLIVTNDYHRAPLKGTGGVKAIGNYVPGMLPSGLAKKQGYAEVIYLDAAEEKYIEEVGAANFFALIDGKIITPELTGSILPGVTRESVLHLAHEKMGLDIEERRISVDEALSADEVFCAGTAAIIAPIGSINYQGKEHIFSEGMVGRITKELYDALTAIQFGAGKDEFGWMTEI
;
A
#
# COMPACT_ATOMS: atom_id res chain seq x y z
N MET A 1 5.60 -6.30 -25.06
CA MET A 1 6.43 -5.09 -25.22
C MET A 1 7.82 -5.44 -24.73
N LYS A 2 8.88 -5.17 -25.49
CA LYS A 2 10.24 -5.40 -24.96
C LYS A 2 10.55 -4.27 -23.98
N SER A 3 11.40 -4.51 -22.99
CA SER A 3 11.85 -3.48 -22.04
C SER A 3 12.46 -2.26 -22.75
N ASN A 4 13.22 -2.49 -23.83
CA ASN A 4 13.82 -1.43 -24.64
C ASN A 4 12.82 -0.49 -25.35
N ASP A 5 11.52 -0.83 -25.35
CA ASP A 5 10.47 0.03 -25.90
C ASP A 5 9.87 0.98 -24.83
N ILE A 6 10.38 0.93 -23.59
CA ILE A 6 9.88 1.70 -22.44
C ILE A 6 10.94 2.73 -22.04
N ASP A 7 10.52 3.99 -21.94
CA ASP A 7 11.33 5.04 -21.33
C ASP A 7 11.32 4.88 -19.80
N LEU A 8 12.31 4.14 -19.29
CA LEU A 8 12.47 3.88 -17.86
C LEU A 8 12.90 5.11 -17.06
N ASP A 9 13.37 6.18 -17.74
CA ASP A 9 13.82 7.41 -17.08
C ASP A 9 12.64 8.36 -16.81
N ASN A 10 11.56 8.27 -17.60
CA ASN A 10 10.39 9.14 -17.49
C ASN A 10 9.11 8.39 -17.09
N LEU A 11 9.22 7.46 -16.13
CA LEU A 11 8.09 6.69 -15.64
C LEU A 11 7.12 7.54 -14.81
N THR A 12 5.82 7.26 -14.97
CA THR A 12 4.77 7.68 -14.02
C THR A 12 4.28 6.49 -13.20
N PHE A 13 3.46 6.75 -12.18
CA PHE A 13 2.74 5.68 -11.48
C PHE A 13 1.54 5.18 -12.31
N SER A 14 1.83 4.60 -13.47
CA SER A 14 0.85 4.10 -14.44
C SER A 14 1.13 2.65 -14.77
N PHE A 15 0.11 1.94 -15.23
CA PHE A 15 0.27 0.56 -15.68
C PHE A 15 1.04 0.50 -17.01
N THR A 16 2.11 -0.28 -17.02
CA THR A 16 2.88 -0.63 -18.21
C THR A 16 3.02 -2.15 -18.25
N LYS A 17 2.57 -2.77 -19.33
CA LYS A 17 2.59 -4.22 -19.50
C LYS A 17 4.03 -4.75 -19.57
N THR A 18 4.39 -5.66 -18.67
CA THR A 18 5.67 -6.39 -18.69
C THR A 18 5.56 -7.72 -19.45
N ARG A 19 6.65 -8.51 -19.48
CA ARG A 19 6.76 -9.77 -20.22
C ARG A 19 5.79 -10.82 -19.72
N SER A 20 5.76 -11.03 -18.40
CA SER A 20 5.11 -12.19 -17.80
C SER A 20 4.34 -11.87 -16.53
N MET A 21 3.51 -12.82 -16.14
CA MET A 21 2.82 -12.88 -14.85
C MET A 21 2.87 -14.31 -14.33
N TYR A 22 2.58 -14.48 -13.04
CA TYR A 22 2.39 -15.79 -12.42
C TYR A 22 0.92 -16.05 -12.21
N VAL A 23 0.46 -17.28 -12.46
CA VAL A 23 -0.93 -17.69 -12.20
C VAL A 23 -0.95 -19.04 -11.49
N ALA A 24 -1.71 -19.12 -10.39
CA ALA A 24 -2.05 -20.34 -9.67
C ALA A 24 -3.56 -20.40 -9.38
N LYS A 25 -4.07 -21.61 -9.16
CA LYS A 25 -5.49 -21.87 -8.87
C LYS A 25 -5.67 -22.68 -7.60
N CYS A 26 -6.86 -22.56 -7.01
CA CYS A 26 -7.29 -23.35 -5.87
C CYS A 26 -8.81 -23.60 -5.96
N GLU A 27 -9.22 -24.85 -5.90
CA GLU A 27 -10.63 -25.20 -5.71
C GLU A 27 -10.99 -25.09 -4.23
N LEU A 28 -12.22 -24.68 -3.93
CA LEU A 28 -12.68 -24.57 -2.54
C LEU A 28 -12.57 -25.93 -1.83
N GLY A 29 -11.89 -25.94 -0.68
CA GLY A 29 -11.64 -27.16 0.10
C GLY A 29 -10.42 -27.97 -0.33
N SER A 30 -9.70 -27.54 -1.36
CA SER A 30 -8.45 -28.15 -1.82
C SER A 30 -7.22 -27.32 -1.42
N GLU A 31 -6.04 -27.90 -1.60
CA GLU A 31 -4.79 -27.15 -1.50
C GLU A 31 -4.55 -26.29 -2.75
N TRP A 32 -3.78 -25.21 -2.58
CA TRP A 32 -3.34 -24.40 -3.71
C TRP A 32 -2.44 -25.22 -4.65
N GLN A 33 -2.79 -25.20 -5.94
CA GLN A 33 -1.96 -25.84 -6.96
C GLN A 33 -0.68 -25.03 -7.18
N SER A 34 0.39 -25.73 -7.60
CA SER A 34 1.57 -25.04 -8.11
C SER A 34 1.21 -24.28 -9.38
N GLY A 35 1.41 -22.97 -9.37
CA GLY A 35 1.26 -22.13 -10.54
C GLY A 35 2.50 -22.06 -11.42
N SER A 36 2.39 -21.28 -12.50
CA SER A 36 3.45 -21.11 -13.50
C SER A 36 3.64 -19.65 -13.89
N ILE A 37 4.85 -19.33 -14.38
CA ILE A 37 5.10 -18.09 -15.11
C ILE A 37 4.55 -18.26 -16.52
N VAL A 38 3.72 -17.31 -16.95
CA VAL A 38 3.10 -17.27 -18.27
C VAL A 38 3.31 -15.88 -18.88
N PRO A 39 3.28 -15.73 -20.21
CA PRO A 39 3.23 -14.41 -20.83
C PRO A 39 2.10 -13.56 -20.23
N PHE A 40 2.35 -12.27 -20.02
CA PHE A 40 1.29 -11.39 -19.52
C PHE A 40 0.16 -11.33 -20.55
N ASP A 41 -1.06 -11.62 -20.12
CA ASP A 41 -2.26 -11.58 -20.94
C ASP A 41 -3.51 -11.29 -20.09
N ASP A 42 -4.60 -10.93 -20.76
CA ASP A 42 -5.88 -10.69 -20.10
C ASP A 42 -6.45 -12.00 -19.52
N LEU A 43 -7.02 -11.91 -18.32
CA LEU A 43 -7.61 -13.07 -17.63
C LEU A 43 -8.99 -13.39 -18.20
N ARG A 44 -9.19 -14.64 -18.64
CA ARG A 44 -10.51 -15.17 -18.99
C ARG A 44 -11.21 -15.71 -17.75
N ILE A 45 -12.26 -15.04 -17.31
CA ILE A 45 -13.09 -15.46 -16.16
C ILE A 45 -14.56 -15.49 -16.54
N SER A 46 -15.34 -16.34 -15.86
CA SER A 46 -16.79 -16.38 -16.06
C SER A 46 -17.43 -15.05 -15.66
N PRO A 47 -18.42 -14.53 -16.40
CA PRO A 47 -19.23 -13.39 -15.93
C PRO A 47 -19.91 -13.64 -14.59
N ALA A 48 -20.16 -14.92 -14.24
CA ALA A 48 -20.70 -15.33 -12.96
C ALA A 48 -19.63 -15.50 -11.87
N ALA A 49 -18.40 -15.03 -12.07
CA ALA A 49 -17.35 -15.13 -11.07
C ALA A 49 -17.68 -14.31 -9.81
N GLY A 50 -17.39 -14.87 -8.64
CA GLY A 50 -17.67 -14.22 -7.35
C GLY A 50 -17.02 -12.84 -7.21
N VAL A 51 -15.80 -12.65 -7.76
CA VAL A 51 -15.13 -11.34 -7.75
C VAL A 51 -15.90 -10.27 -8.53
N LEU A 52 -16.53 -10.63 -9.65
CA LEU A 52 -17.23 -9.67 -10.52
C LEU A 52 -18.56 -9.23 -9.94
N ASN A 53 -19.23 -10.11 -9.20
CA ASN A 53 -20.60 -9.89 -8.71
C ASN A 53 -20.63 -9.44 -7.25
N TYR A 54 -19.71 -9.93 -6.41
CA TYR A 54 -19.72 -9.70 -4.96
C TYR A 54 -18.39 -9.20 -4.41
N GLY A 55 -17.41 -8.90 -5.27
CA GLY A 55 -16.14 -8.30 -4.87
C GLY A 55 -15.25 -9.19 -3.98
N GLN A 56 -15.47 -10.52 -3.97
CA GLN A 56 -14.69 -11.45 -3.15
C GLN A 56 -13.24 -11.56 -3.69
N GLY A 57 -12.37 -10.70 -3.17
CA GLY A 57 -10.95 -10.72 -3.47
C GLY A 57 -10.16 -9.66 -2.72
N LEU A 58 -8.84 -9.82 -2.77
CA LEU A 58 -7.86 -8.90 -2.18
C LEU A 58 -6.66 -8.76 -3.10
N PHE A 59 -5.82 -7.78 -2.79
CA PHE A 59 -4.55 -7.60 -3.47
C PHE A 59 -3.45 -7.19 -2.51
N GLU A 60 -2.20 -7.29 -2.96
CA GLU A 60 -1.02 -6.78 -2.26
C GLU A 60 -0.27 -5.77 -3.12
N GLY A 61 0.67 -5.06 -2.51
CA GLY A 61 1.50 -4.09 -3.23
C GLY A 61 2.89 -4.02 -2.62
N MET A 62 3.90 -4.25 -3.47
CA MET A 62 5.31 -4.25 -3.10
C MET A 62 6.13 -3.56 -4.19
N LYS A 63 7.37 -3.20 -3.86
CA LYS A 63 8.32 -2.63 -4.81
C LYS A 63 9.62 -3.44 -4.78
N ALA A 64 10.08 -3.82 -5.96
CA ALA A 64 11.43 -4.33 -6.16
C ALA A 64 12.32 -3.22 -6.73
N TYR A 65 13.55 -3.15 -6.23
CA TYR A 65 14.54 -2.13 -6.55
C TYR A 65 15.79 -2.77 -7.12
N LYS A 66 16.53 -2.01 -7.92
CA LYS A 66 17.83 -2.39 -8.46
C LYS A 66 18.90 -1.53 -7.80
N TRP A 67 19.71 -2.13 -6.95
CA TRP A 67 20.81 -1.45 -6.27
C TRP A 67 22.00 -1.23 -7.21
N ASP A 68 22.87 -0.29 -6.84
CA ASP A 68 24.04 0.10 -7.62
C ASP A 68 25.05 -1.05 -7.80
N ASP A 69 25.08 -2.02 -6.88
CA ASP A 69 25.88 -3.24 -6.99
C ASP A 69 25.29 -4.29 -7.96
N GLY A 70 24.17 -3.95 -8.61
CA GLY A 70 23.46 -4.78 -9.58
C GLY A 70 22.45 -5.75 -8.97
N LYS A 71 22.37 -5.85 -7.63
CA LYS A 71 21.40 -6.74 -6.99
C LYS A 71 19.98 -6.24 -7.16
N THR A 72 19.07 -7.20 -7.34
CA THR A 72 17.63 -6.94 -7.29
C THR A 72 17.11 -7.35 -5.92
N VAL A 73 16.39 -6.45 -5.27
CA VAL A 73 15.89 -6.65 -3.91
C VAL A 73 14.43 -6.24 -3.79
N ILE A 74 13.75 -6.76 -2.78
CA ILE A 74 12.36 -6.40 -2.43
C ILE A 74 12.24 -6.12 -0.93
N PHE A 75 11.42 -5.13 -0.58
CA PHE A 75 11.22 -4.70 0.80
C PHE A 75 10.12 -5.51 1.50
N ARG A 76 10.50 -6.26 2.56
CA ARG A 76 9.65 -7.00 3.51
C ARG A 76 8.53 -7.84 2.89
N PRO A 77 8.77 -8.64 1.82
CA PRO A 77 7.71 -9.39 1.14
C PRO A 77 7.00 -10.40 2.04
N GLU A 78 7.64 -10.88 3.10
CA GLU A 78 7.07 -11.78 4.11
C GLU A 78 5.88 -11.15 4.81
N LYS A 79 5.95 -9.85 5.12
CA LYS A 79 4.86 -9.11 5.79
C LYS A 79 3.64 -8.97 4.87
N ASN A 80 3.88 -8.78 3.57
CA ASN A 80 2.81 -8.79 2.57
C ASN A 80 2.17 -10.18 2.44
N ALA A 81 2.97 -11.24 2.45
CA ALA A 81 2.44 -12.62 2.42
C ALA A 81 1.57 -12.92 3.64
N GLU A 82 2.01 -12.54 4.85
CA GLU A 82 1.27 -12.70 6.10
C GLU A 82 -0.03 -11.89 6.11
N ARG A 83 -0.01 -10.66 5.57
CA ARG A 83 -1.21 -9.84 5.44
C ARG A 83 -2.18 -10.40 4.40
N ALA A 84 -1.69 -10.92 3.28
CA ALA A 84 -2.52 -11.58 2.27
C ALA A 84 -3.22 -12.82 2.85
N ALA A 85 -2.50 -13.69 3.57
CA ALA A 85 -3.08 -14.88 4.20
C ALA A 85 -4.19 -14.53 5.21
N ARG A 86 -3.93 -13.58 6.12
CA ARG A 86 -4.96 -13.08 7.06
C ARG A 86 -6.16 -12.47 6.33
N GLY A 87 -5.91 -11.75 5.24
CA GLY A 87 -6.96 -11.19 4.39
C GLY A 87 -7.83 -12.25 3.72
N CYS A 88 -7.22 -13.34 3.23
CA CYS A 88 -7.97 -14.49 2.68
C CYS A 88 -8.93 -15.06 3.73
N SER A 89 -8.41 -15.30 4.94
CA SER A 89 -9.20 -15.79 6.07
C SER A 89 -10.40 -14.89 6.36
N ARG A 90 -10.19 -13.57 6.44
CA ARG A 90 -11.26 -12.58 6.71
C ARG A 90 -12.33 -12.51 5.62
N LEU A 91 -11.98 -12.83 4.37
CA LEU A 91 -12.86 -12.81 3.20
C LEU A 91 -13.41 -14.20 2.84
N SER A 92 -13.28 -15.18 3.75
CA SER A 92 -13.72 -16.56 3.53
C SER A 92 -13.13 -17.19 2.27
N MET A 93 -11.85 -16.93 2.02
CA MET A 93 -11.07 -17.51 0.91
C MET A 93 -10.00 -18.46 1.47
N PRO A 94 -9.56 -19.48 0.71
CA PRO A 94 -8.40 -20.28 1.07
C PRO A 94 -7.17 -19.40 1.34
N GLU A 95 -6.53 -19.58 2.48
CA GLU A 95 -5.31 -18.85 2.82
C GLU A 95 -4.21 -19.19 1.81
N ILE A 96 -3.55 -18.17 1.24
CA ILE A 96 -2.41 -18.39 0.36
C ILE A 96 -1.20 -18.83 1.19
N PRO A 97 -0.55 -19.97 0.89
CA PRO A 97 0.65 -20.38 1.60
C PRO A 97 1.76 -19.35 1.41
N LYS A 98 2.41 -18.94 2.51
CA LYS A 98 3.51 -17.95 2.50
C LYS A 98 4.59 -18.32 1.46
N LYS A 99 4.97 -19.60 1.39
CA LYS A 99 5.95 -20.09 0.42
C LYS A 99 5.50 -19.87 -1.03
N LEU A 100 4.25 -20.23 -1.36
CA LEU A 100 3.71 -20.04 -2.72
C LEU A 100 3.67 -18.57 -3.11
N PHE A 101 3.24 -17.69 -2.19
CA PHE A 101 3.23 -16.24 -2.42
C PHE A 101 4.63 -15.70 -2.72
N LEU A 102 5.61 -16.01 -1.87
CA LEU A 102 6.98 -15.53 -2.02
C LEU A 102 7.66 -16.09 -3.27
N ASP A 103 7.46 -17.38 -3.57
CA ASP A 103 8.01 -18.02 -4.77
C ASP A 103 7.43 -17.39 -6.05
N ALA A 104 6.12 -17.10 -6.08
CA ALA A 104 5.48 -16.43 -7.20
C ALA A 104 6.03 -15.01 -7.42
N VAL A 105 6.15 -14.23 -6.34
CA VAL A 105 6.71 -12.88 -6.35
C VAL A 105 8.14 -12.89 -6.89
N LYS A 106 9.00 -13.76 -6.35
CA LYS A 106 10.40 -13.89 -6.80
C LYS A 106 10.48 -14.28 -8.27
N LYS A 107 9.69 -15.26 -8.72
CA LYS A 107 9.67 -15.68 -10.13
C LYS A 107 9.25 -14.54 -11.07
N VAL A 108 8.22 -13.77 -10.73
CA VAL A 108 7.78 -12.62 -11.55
C VAL A 108 8.85 -11.55 -11.61
N ILE A 109 9.50 -11.22 -10.49
CA ILE A 109 10.56 -10.21 -10.50
C ILE A 109 11.74 -10.68 -11.36
N ARG A 110 12.21 -11.92 -11.18
CA ARG A 110 13.33 -12.47 -11.98
C ARG A 110 13.01 -12.47 -13.48
N ASP A 111 11.81 -12.91 -13.86
CA ASP A 111 11.41 -12.97 -15.26
C ASP A 111 11.14 -11.59 -15.87
N ASN A 112 11.01 -10.52 -15.06
CA ASN A 112 10.82 -9.15 -15.54
C ASN A 112 11.94 -8.21 -15.06
N ALA A 113 13.13 -8.74 -14.74
CA ALA A 113 14.21 -7.98 -14.11
C ALA A 113 14.73 -6.82 -14.99
N ASP A 114 14.63 -6.97 -16.31
CA ASP A 114 15.01 -5.94 -17.29
C ASP A 114 14.01 -4.77 -17.38
N TYR A 115 12.85 -4.87 -16.71
CA TYR A 115 11.89 -3.78 -16.58
C TYR A 115 12.10 -2.98 -15.29
N ILE A 116 13.05 -3.35 -14.43
CA ILE A 116 13.32 -2.62 -13.18
C ILE A 116 14.15 -1.38 -13.54
N PRO A 117 13.61 -0.15 -13.37
CA PRO A 117 14.40 1.06 -13.56
C PRO A 117 15.52 1.13 -12.50
N ASN A 118 16.49 2.00 -12.75
CA ASN A 118 17.42 2.40 -11.70
C ASN A 118 16.62 3.04 -10.54
N THR A 119 17.12 2.88 -9.31
CA THR A 119 16.32 3.16 -8.11
C THR A 119 15.95 4.65 -7.95
N GLU A 120 16.76 5.57 -8.47
CA GLU A 120 16.44 7.00 -8.49
C GLU A 120 15.26 7.33 -9.42
N GLN A 121 15.09 6.56 -10.50
CA GLN A 121 14.07 6.75 -11.52
C GLN A 121 12.77 6.02 -11.15
N GLY A 122 12.83 4.98 -10.32
CA GLY A 122 11.63 4.30 -9.87
C GLY A 122 11.84 2.91 -9.29
N ALA A 123 10.83 2.07 -9.47
CA ALA A 123 10.84 0.69 -9.01
C ALA A 123 10.00 -0.21 -9.93
N LEU A 124 10.19 -1.52 -9.80
CA LEU A 124 9.23 -2.49 -10.33
C LEU A 124 8.16 -2.73 -9.27
N TYR A 125 6.96 -2.23 -9.51
CA TYR A 125 5.82 -2.45 -8.64
C TYR A 125 5.24 -3.85 -8.87
N VAL A 126 5.19 -4.66 -7.82
CA VAL A 126 4.69 -6.04 -7.87
C VAL A 126 3.30 -6.09 -7.25
N ARG A 127 2.35 -6.65 -8.01
CA ARG A 127 0.92 -6.72 -7.67
C ARG A 127 0.45 -8.17 -7.61
N PRO A 128 0.45 -8.78 -6.42
CA PRO A 128 -0.29 -10.01 -6.13
C PRO A 128 -1.79 -9.71 -6.01
N ILE A 129 -2.66 -10.58 -6.54
CA ILE A 129 -4.13 -10.50 -6.45
C ILE A 129 -4.67 -11.90 -6.20
N ILE A 130 -5.59 -12.05 -5.24
CA ILE A 130 -6.28 -13.30 -4.94
C ILE A 130 -7.78 -13.03 -5.00
N PHE A 131 -8.51 -13.79 -5.80
CA PHE A 131 -9.93 -13.53 -6.01
C PHE A 131 -10.73 -14.79 -6.35
N GLY A 132 -12.03 -14.79 -6.00
CA GLY A 132 -12.97 -15.85 -6.35
C GLY A 132 -13.27 -15.84 -7.85
N SER A 133 -12.67 -16.77 -8.59
CA SER A 133 -12.79 -16.93 -10.04
C SER A 133 -13.89 -17.91 -10.46
N GLY A 134 -14.36 -18.74 -9.53
CA GLY A 134 -15.38 -19.75 -9.77
C GLY A 134 -16.76 -19.15 -10.06
N ALA A 135 -17.48 -19.76 -11.00
CA ALA A 135 -18.83 -19.36 -11.37
C ALA A 135 -19.84 -19.70 -10.26
N GLY A 136 -20.64 -18.72 -9.84
CA GLY A 136 -21.71 -18.91 -8.87
C GLY A 136 -22.56 -17.65 -8.68
N LEU A 137 -23.88 -17.82 -8.61
CA LEU A 137 -24.84 -16.72 -8.38
C LEU A 137 -25.31 -16.63 -6.92
N GLY A 138 -24.96 -17.61 -6.08
CA GLY A 138 -25.25 -17.55 -4.65
C GLY A 138 -24.27 -16.62 -3.96
N VAL A 139 -24.76 -15.86 -2.96
CA VAL A 139 -23.89 -15.08 -2.07
C VAL A 139 -23.24 -16.03 -1.06
N ALA A 140 -22.16 -16.66 -1.49
CA ALA A 140 -21.38 -17.65 -0.74
C ALA A 140 -19.90 -17.56 -1.17
N PRO A 141 -18.97 -18.16 -0.40
CA PRO A 141 -17.59 -18.31 -0.85
C PRO A 141 -17.51 -18.95 -2.24
N SER A 142 -16.65 -18.41 -3.11
CA SER A 142 -16.45 -18.95 -4.46
C SER A 142 -15.97 -20.40 -4.42
N VAL A 143 -16.30 -21.16 -5.46
CA VAL A 143 -15.91 -22.57 -5.64
C VAL A 143 -14.50 -22.74 -6.22
N GLU A 144 -13.93 -21.68 -6.81
CA GLU A 144 -12.58 -21.64 -7.35
C GLU A 144 -11.97 -20.25 -7.09
N TYR A 145 -10.68 -20.22 -6.80
CA TYR A 145 -9.90 -19.01 -6.57
C TYR A 145 -8.71 -18.98 -7.52
N THR A 146 -8.36 -17.77 -7.97
CA THR A 146 -7.16 -17.52 -8.75
C THR A 146 -6.22 -16.61 -7.97
N PHE A 147 -4.94 -16.98 -7.94
CA PHE A 147 -3.84 -16.16 -7.46
C PHE A 147 -3.01 -15.71 -8.66
N VAL A 148 -2.92 -14.41 -8.87
CA VAL A 148 -2.12 -13.79 -9.94
C VAL A 148 -1.07 -12.89 -9.33
N VAL A 149 0.15 -12.92 -9.87
CA VAL A 149 1.16 -11.90 -9.60
C VAL A 149 1.61 -11.29 -10.92
N TYR A 150 1.48 -9.97 -11.07
CA TYR A 150 2.07 -9.24 -12.19
C TYR A 150 2.98 -8.12 -11.67
N ALA A 151 3.72 -7.52 -12.59
CA ALA A 151 4.57 -6.38 -12.29
C ALA A 151 4.39 -5.24 -13.31
N SER A 152 4.78 -4.03 -12.92
CA SER A 152 4.82 -2.86 -13.79
C SER A 152 5.97 -1.94 -13.34
N PRO A 153 6.82 -1.44 -14.25
CA PRO A 153 7.71 -0.34 -13.91
C PRO A 153 6.87 0.87 -13.52
N VAL A 154 7.27 1.55 -12.44
CA VAL A 154 6.62 2.78 -11.97
C VAL A 154 7.66 3.79 -11.55
N GLY A 155 7.39 5.07 -11.82
CA GLY A 155 8.19 6.18 -11.32
C GLY A 155 7.76 6.64 -9.93
N PRO A 156 8.31 7.76 -9.44
CA PRO A 156 7.88 8.39 -8.20
C PRO A 156 6.38 8.70 -8.20
N TYR A 157 5.74 8.56 -7.04
CA TYR A 157 4.30 8.81 -6.91
C TYR A 157 3.97 10.29 -7.05
N PHE A 158 4.78 11.17 -6.46
CA PHE A 158 4.71 12.62 -6.64
C PHE A 158 5.86 13.09 -7.52
N LYS A 159 5.55 13.81 -8.60
CA LYS A 159 6.57 14.47 -9.43
C LYS A 159 7.24 15.57 -8.60
N GLY A 160 8.56 15.63 -8.63
CA GLY A 160 9.35 16.66 -7.93
C GLY A 160 9.90 16.26 -6.56
N GLY A 161 9.79 14.99 -6.16
CA GLY A 161 10.38 14.48 -4.91
C GLY A 161 9.49 14.66 -3.68
N LEU A 162 10.10 14.75 -2.49
CA LEU A 162 9.42 14.85 -1.21
C LEU A 162 8.78 16.25 -1.05
N SER A 163 7.55 16.42 -1.54
CA SER A 163 6.80 17.67 -1.47
C SER A 163 5.62 17.56 -0.50
N PRO A 164 5.37 18.56 0.37
CA PRO A 164 4.21 18.57 1.25
C PRO A 164 2.89 18.58 0.48
N ILE A 165 1.98 17.69 0.87
CA ILE A 165 0.63 17.63 0.30
C ILE A 165 -0.37 18.38 1.18
N ARG A 166 -1.45 18.84 0.54
CA ARG A 166 -2.60 19.46 1.22
C ARG A 166 -3.73 18.46 1.28
N LEU A 167 -4.34 18.30 2.45
CA LEU A 167 -5.43 17.35 2.68
C LEU A 167 -6.69 18.05 3.16
N ILE A 168 -7.83 17.37 3.03
CA ILE A 168 -9.12 17.83 3.56
C ILE A 168 -9.73 16.74 4.42
N VAL A 169 -10.28 17.13 5.57
CA VAL A 169 -11.12 16.27 6.41
C VAL A 169 -12.56 16.35 5.92
N THR A 170 -13.24 15.21 5.85
CA THR A 170 -14.67 15.14 5.49
C THR A 170 -15.44 14.28 6.46
N ASN A 171 -16.65 14.71 6.79
CA ASN A 171 -17.66 13.91 7.53
C ASN A 171 -18.64 13.20 6.59
N ASP A 172 -18.73 13.65 5.33
CA ASP A 172 -19.69 13.11 4.35
C ASP A 172 -19.46 11.62 3.98
N TYR A 173 -18.27 11.08 4.27
CA TYR A 173 -17.88 9.75 3.85
C TYR A 173 -16.96 9.07 4.86
N HIS A 174 -17.26 7.81 5.17
CA HIS A 174 -16.37 6.93 5.92
C HIS A 174 -15.68 5.93 5.01
N ARG A 175 -14.44 5.58 5.34
CA ARG A 175 -13.67 4.58 4.58
C ARG A 175 -14.09 3.15 4.93
N ALA A 176 -14.19 2.86 6.23
CA ALA A 176 -14.57 1.55 6.73
C ALA A 176 -15.15 1.67 8.15
N PRO A 177 -16.22 0.92 8.48
CA PRO A 177 -16.69 0.84 9.86
C PRO A 177 -15.86 -0.15 10.68
N LEU A 178 -15.91 0.00 12.01
CA LEU A 178 -15.39 -1.00 12.95
C LEU A 178 -16.03 -2.37 12.70
N LYS A 179 -15.25 -3.44 12.86
CA LYS A 179 -15.65 -4.84 12.55
C LYS A 179 -15.99 -5.11 11.08
N GLY A 180 -15.84 -4.12 10.19
CA GLY A 180 -15.92 -4.30 8.74
C GLY A 180 -14.69 -5.04 8.19
N THR A 181 -14.37 -4.73 6.93
CA THR A 181 -13.18 -5.26 6.23
C THR A 181 -12.04 -4.26 6.18
N GLY A 182 -12.12 -3.13 6.90
CA GLY A 182 -11.17 -2.03 6.82
C GLY A 182 -9.70 -2.44 7.03
N GLY A 183 -9.44 -3.35 7.97
CA GLY A 183 -8.12 -3.92 8.24
C GLY A 183 -7.60 -4.92 7.20
N VAL A 184 -8.29 -5.09 6.07
CA VAL A 184 -7.90 -5.97 4.96
C VAL A 184 -7.73 -5.17 3.68
N LYS A 185 -6.80 -5.59 2.83
CA LYS A 185 -6.59 -5.03 1.50
C LYS A 185 -7.60 -5.59 0.47
N ALA A 186 -8.88 -5.62 0.86
CA ALA A 186 -9.97 -6.17 0.07
C ALA A 186 -10.30 -5.23 -1.09
N ILE A 187 -10.64 -5.79 -2.25
CA ILE A 187 -10.95 -5.01 -3.47
C ILE A 187 -12.09 -4.02 -3.21
N GLY A 188 -13.15 -4.48 -2.52
CA GLY A 188 -14.32 -3.66 -2.20
C GLY A 188 -14.03 -2.43 -1.32
N ASN A 189 -12.95 -2.43 -0.55
CA ASN A 189 -12.64 -1.31 0.36
C ASN A 189 -12.16 -0.04 -0.36
N TYR A 190 -11.80 -0.12 -1.65
CA TYR A 190 -11.23 1.00 -2.39
C TYR A 190 -12.27 1.82 -3.14
N VAL A 191 -13.39 1.19 -3.55
CA VAL A 191 -14.45 1.85 -4.32
C VAL A 191 -15.10 3.00 -3.55
N PRO A 192 -15.46 2.86 -2.25
CA PRO A 192 -16.06 3.95 -1.48
C PRO A 192 -15.21 5.22 -1.43
N GLY A 193 -13.87 5.09 -1.53
CA GLY A 193 -12.96 6.23 -1.49
C GLY A 193 -12.77 6.96 -2.82
N MET A 194 -13.23 6.41 -3.94
CA MET A 194 -13.01 7.00 -5.27
C MET A 194 -13.73 8.35 -5.45
N LEU A 195 -14.98 8.45 -5.03
CA LEU A 195 -15.76 9.70 -5.13
C LEU A 195 -15.18 10.80 -4.20
N PRO A 196 -14.97 10.56 -2.89
CA PRO A 196 -14.37 11.53 -1.99
C PRO A 196 -13.00 12.04 -2.47
N SER A 197 -12.12 11.12 -2.89
CA SER A 197 -10.81 11.47 -3.46
C SER A 197 -10.94 12.39 -4.69
N GLY A 198 -11.89 12.09 -5.57
CA GLY A 198 -12.19 12.93 -6.74
C GLY A 198 -12.71 14.32 -6.38
N LEU A 199 -13.55 14.43 -5.34
CA LEU A 199 -14.05 15.72 -4.84
C LEU A 199 -12.93 16.56 -4.20
N ALA A 200 -12.07 15.93 -3.39
CA ALA A 200 -10.91 16.58 -2.78
C ALA A 200 -9.96 17.14 -3.85
N LYS A 201 -9.65 16.35 -4.88
CA LYS A 201 -8.82 16.77 -6.02
C LYS A 201 -9.39 17.95 -6.78
N LYS A 202 -10.71 17.98 -7.00
CA LYS A 202 -11.39 19.14 -7.63
C LYS A 202 -11.28 20.41 -6.80
N GLN A 203 -11.14 20.29 -5.49
CA GLN A 203 -10.94 21.41 -4.57
C GLN A 203 -9.45 21.78 -4.36
N GLY A 204 -8.53 21.08 -5.03
CA GLY A 204 -7.09 21.34 -4.93
C GLY A 204 -6.37 20.63 -3.77
N TYR A 205 -7.03 19.66 -3.12
CA TYR A 205 -6.42 18.79 -2.11
C TYR A 205 -5.94 17.49 -2.76
N ALA A 206 -4.82 16.95 -2.26
CA ALA A 206 -4.24 15.72 -2.79
C ALA A 206 -5.11 14.50 -2.45
N GLU A 207 -5.67 14.45 -1.24
CA GLU A 207 -6.49 13.35 -0.75
C GLU A 207 -7.35 13.74 0.48
N VAL A 208 -8.22 12.83 0.89
CA VAL A 208 -9.12 12.94 2.04
C VAL A 208 -8.50 12.31 3.29
N ILE A 209 -8.70 12.95 4.45
CA ILE A 209 -8.54 12.33 5.77
C ILE A 209 -9.89 11.74 6.20
N TYR A 210 -9.91 10.45 6.48
CA TYR A 210 -11.08 9.75 6.98
C TYR A 210 -11.14 9.76 8.50
N LEU A 211 -12.33 10.02 9.01
CA LEU A 211 -12.66 9.90 10.42
C LEU A 211 -13.35 8.57 10.71
N ASP A 212 -13.27 8.16 11.97
CA ASP A 212 -13.95 6.98 12.46
C ASP A 212 -15.46 7.06 12.22
N ALA A 213 -16.06 5.96 11.79
CA ALA A 213 -17.47 5.92 11.43
C ALA A 213 -18.44 5.98 12.61
N ALA A 214 -17.95 5.92 13.86
CA ALA A 214 -18.79 5.84 15.05
C ALA A 214 -19.04 7.21 15.68
N GLU A 215 -17.98 8.01 15.81
CA GLU A 215 -18.01 9.32 16.48
C GLU A 215 -17.66 10.47 15.54
N GLU A 216 -17.14 10.17 14.34
CA GLU A 216 -16.69 11.16 13.35
C GLU A 216 -15.75 12.22 13.92
N LYS A 217 -14.89 11.80 14.86
CA LYS A 217 -14.01 12.69 15.64
C LYS A 217 -12.55 12.30 15.50
N TYR A 218 -12.26 11.02 15.33
CA TYR A 218 -10.91 10.49 15.39
C TYR A 218 -10.40 10.15 13.99
N ILE A 219 -9.18 10.56 13.70
CA ILE A 219 -8.51 10.28 12.43
C ILE A 219 -8.22 8.78 12.33
N GLU A 220 -8.48 8.19 11.16
CA GLU A 220 -8.11 6.81 10.84
C GLU A 220 -7.02 6.74 9.77
N GLU A 221 -7.30 7.15 8.53
CA GLU A 221 -6.39 7.02 7.38
C GLU A 221 -6.47 8.22 6.43
N VAL A 222 -5.42 8.39 5.62
CA VAL A 222 -5.34 9.38 4.53
C VAL A 222 -5.50 8.66 3.20
N GLY A 223 -6.69 8.69 2.60
CA GLY A 223 -6.99 7.92 1.40
C GLY A 223 -6.74 6.42 1.61
N ALA A 224 -5.60 5.94 1.11
CA ALA A 224 -5.14 4.55 1.24
C ALA A 224 -3.78 4.41 1.97
N ALA A 225 -3.41 5.41 2.78
CA ALA A 225 -2.18 5.48 3.55
C ALA A 225 -2.46 5.67 5.06
N ASN A 226 -1.54 5.21 5.91
CA ASN A 226 -1.67 5.38 7.36
C ASN A 226 -1.25 6.79 7.77
N PHE A 227 -1.94 7.37 8.75
CA PHE A 227 -1.70 8.73 9.28
C PHE A 227 -0.70 8.72 10.45
N PHE A 228 0.11 9.77 10.55
CA PHE A 228 1.05 10.02 11.64
C PHE A 228 1.08 11.50 11.99
N ALA A 229 1.23 11.79 13.29
CA ALA A 229 1.47 13.13 13.82
C ALA A 229 2.65 13.10 14.80
N LEU A 230 3.48 14.13 14.77
CA LEU A 230 4.47 14.42 15.81
C LEU A 230 3.85 15.45 16.78
N ILE A 231 3.64 15.06 18.03
CA ILE A 231 3.04 15.92 19.06
C ILE A 231 3.92 15.82 20.31
N ASP A 232 4.40 16.95 20.80
CA ASP A 232 5.25 17.04 22.00
C ASP A 232 6.47 16.10 21.95
N GLY A 233 7.07 15.97 20.76
CA GLY A 233 8.23 15.10 20.52
C GLY A 233 7.93 13.60 20.42
N LYS A 234 6.65 13.20 20.39
CA LYS A 234 6.23 11.79 20.24
C LYS A 234 5.58 11.53 18.89
N ILE A 235 5.85 10.36 18.31
CA ILE A 235 5.15 9.90 17.11
C ILE A 235 3.85 9.22 17.53
N ILE A 236 2.74 9.80 17.10
CA ILE A 236 1.39 9.31 17.38
C ILE A 236 0.75 8.84 16.08
N THR A 237 0.15 7.66 16.10
CA THR A 237 -0.60 7.10 14.96
C THR A 237 -1.87 6.41 15.44
N PRO A 238 -2.97 6.43 14.65
CA PRO A 238 -4.18 5.70 14.99
C PRO A 238 -3.90 4.22 15.30
N GLU A 239 -4.43 3.74 16.44
CA GLU A 239 -4.31 2.33 16.84
C GLU A 239 -5.07 1.38 15.90
N LEU A 240 -4.61 0.14 15.81
CA LEU A 240 -5.21 -0.86 14.91
C LEU A 240 -6.49 -1.46 15.49
N THR A 241 -7.61 -0.74 15.39
CA THR A 241 -8.94 -1.15 15.87
C THR A 241 -9.66 -2.16 14.95
N GLY A 242 -9.12 -2.40 13.74
CA GLY A 242 -9.70 -3.26 12.71
C GLY A 242 -10.41 -2.51 11.58
N SER A 243 -10.67 -1.21 11.73
CA SER A 243 -11.06 -0.30 10.63
C SER A 243 -9.85 0.32 9.93
N ILE A 244 -8.63 0.18 10.45
CA ILE A 244 -7.38 0.71 9.85
C ILE A 244 -6.53 -0.44 9.28
N LEU A 245 -5.95 -0.24 8.10
CA LEU A 245 -5.11 -1.26 7.47
C LEU A 245 -3.73 -1.32 8.18
N PRO A 246 -3.27 -2.50 8.63
CA PRO A 246 -1.92 -2.65 9.17
C PRO A 246 -0.88 -2.54 8.03
N GLY A 247 -0.44 -1.31 7.77
CA GLY A 247 0.56 -1.01 6.75
C GLY A 247 1.94 -1.55 7.09
N VAL A 248 2.60 -2.20 6.13
CA VAL A 248 4.01 -2.61 6.28
C VAL A 248 4.91 -1.37 6.44
N THR A 249 4.61 -0.29 5.72
CA THR A 249 5.32 0.98 5.87
C THR A 249 5.05 1.60 7.24
N ARG A 250 3.80 1.54 7.73
CA ARG A 250 3.46 2.00 9.09
C ARG A 250 4.31 1.29 10.15
N GLU A 251 4.34 -0.04 10.12
CA GLU A 251 5.17 -0.84 11.03
C GLU A 251 6.66 -0.45 10.94
N SER A 252 7.16 -0.22 9.73
CA SER A 252 8.57 0.12 9.49
C SER A 252 8.92 1.54 9.99
N VAL A 253 8.01 2.50 9.82
CA VAL A 253 8.17 3.88 10.32
C VAL A 253 8.23 3.90 11.84
N LEU A 254 7.29 3.22 12.51
CA LEU A 254 7.28 3.13 13.97
C LEU A 254 8.57 2.52 14.50
N HIS A 255 9.05 1.45 13.85
CA HIS A 255 10.30 0.81 14.22
C HIS A 255 11.52 1.74 14.03
N LEU A 256 11.60 2.47 12.91
CA LEU A 256 12.68 3.42 12.67
C LEU A 256 12.66 4.59 13.66
N ALA A 257 11.48 5.17 13.93
CA ALA A 257 11.32 6.25 14.88
C ALA A 257 11.84 5.84 16.28
N HIS A 258 11.49 4.63 16.73
CA HIS A 258 11.98 4.12 18.01
C HIS A 258 13.48 3.79 17.97
N GLU A 259 13.92 2.89 17.09
CA GLU A 259 15.28 2.31 17.13
C GLU A 259 16.37 3.27 16.63
N LYS A 260 16.07 4.12 15.64
CA LYS A 260 17.06 5.02 15.04
C LYS A 260 17.04 6.43 15.62
N MET A 261 15.89 6.89 16.11
CA MET A 261 15.71 8.26 16.54
C MET A 261 15.44 8.39 18.05
N GLY A 262 15.17 7.28 18.74
CA GLY A 262 14.86 7.29 20.17
C GLY A 262 13.55 8.04 20.48
N LEU A 263 12.62 8.12 19.53
CA LEU A 263 11.34 8.78 19.71
C LEU A 263 10.35 7.85 20.42
N ASP A 264 9.59 8.42 21.35
CA ASP A 264 8.46 7.74 21.97
C ASP A 264 7.34 7.54 20.96
N ILE A 265 6.67 6.38 21.05
CA ILE A 265 5.60 5.97 20.15
C ILE A 265 4.29 5.82 20.93
N GLU A 266 3.22 6.41 20.41
CA GLU A 266 1.85 6.21 20.91
C GLU A 266 0.93 5.72 19.80
N GLU A 267 0.46 4.47 19.93
CA GLU A 267 -0.62 3.93 19.09
C GLU A 267 -1.95 4.09 19.83
N ARG A 268 -2.73 5.13 19.48
CA ARG A 268 -4.02 5.44 20.11
C ARG A 268 -4.92 6.24 19.18
N ARG A 269 -6.20 6.39 19.52
CA ARG A 269 -7.09 7.32 18.79
C ARG A 269 -6.56 8.76 18.91
N ILE A 270 -6.64 9.50 17.80
CA ILE A 270 -6.20 10.90 17.70
C ILE A 270 -7.39 11.70 17.19
N SER A 271 -7.86 12.67 17.99
CA SER A 271 -8.95 13.54 17.53
C SER A 271 -8.45 14.51 16.45
N VAL A 272 -9.36 15.03 15.61
CA VAL A 272 -8.98 16.06 14.63
C VAL A 272 -8.33 17.26 15.33
N ASP A 273 -8.95 17.79 16.39
CA ASP A 273 -8.43 18.96 17.12
C ASP A 273 -7.00 18.76 17.64
N GLU A 274 -6.71 17.56 18.17
CA GLU A 274 -5.37 17.19 18.63
C GLU A 274 -4.37 17.08 17.47
N ALA A 275 -4.76 16.46 16.36
CA ALA A 275 -3.91 16.36 15.18
C ALA A 275 -3.60 17.74 14.58
N LEU A 276 -4.52 18.70 14.69
CA LEU A 276 -4.32 20.08 14.23
C LEU A 276 -3.34 20.89 15.10
N SER A 277 -2.99 20.40 16.29
CA SER A 277 -1.92 20.98 17.13
C SER A 277 -0.55 20.33 16.97
N ALA A 278 -0.41 19.36 16.07
CA ALA A 278 0.86 18.67 15.83
C ALA A 278 1.96 19.58 15.25
N ASP A 279 3.21 19.28 15.58
CA ASP A 279 4.39 19.95 15.03
C ASP A 279 4.62 19.55 13.55
N GLU A 280 4.46 18.25 13.28
CA GLU A 280 4.59 17.65 11.96
C GLU A 280 3.48 16.63 11.73
N VAL A 281 3.02 16.51 10.49
CA VAL A 281 2.02 15.52 10.09
C VAL A 281 2.47 14.88 8.78
N PHE A 282 2.31 13.57 8.65
CA PHE A 282 2.64 12.84 7.42
C PHE A 282 1.80 11.58 7.26
N CYS A 283 1.78 11.01 6.06
CA CYS A 283 1.19 9.69 5.83
C CYS A 283 2.18 8.72 5.21
N ALA A 284 1.97 7.42 5.42
CA ALA A 284 2.89 6.38 4.97
C ALA A 284 2.19 5.23 4.26
N GLY A 285 2.82 4.74 3.19
CA GLY A 285 2.33 3.61 2.39
C GLY A 285 3.26 3.27 1.23
N THR A 286 3.16 2.06 0.67
CA THR A 286 4.11 1.55 -0.36
C THR A 286 4.29 2.48 -1.57
N ALA A 287 3.23 3.16 -2.01
CA ALA A 287 3.27 3.98 -3.21
C ALA A 287 4.14 5.24 -3.02
N ALA A 288 3.86 6.03 -1.98
CA ALA A 288 4.55 7.28 -1.68
C ALA A 288 5.70 7.16 -0.67
N ILE A 289 5.87 5.99 -0.05
CA ILE A 289 6.79 5.74 1.09
C ILE A 289 6.35 6.56 2.30
N ILE A 290 6.73 7.83 2.36
CA ILE A 290 6.25 8.83 3.32
C ILE A 290 5.90 10.09 2.53
N ALA A 291 4.71 10.63 2.77
CA ALA A 291 4.26 11.89 2.19
C ALA A 291 4.03 12.91 3.31
N PRO A 292 4.81 14.01 3.36
CA PRO A 292 4.63 15.09 4.33
C PRO A 292 3.30 15.79 4.09
N ILE A 293 2.61 16.21 5.14
CA ILE A 293 1.35 16.95 5.06
C ILE A 293 1.63 18.39 5.47
N GLY A 294 1.61 19.29 4.48
CA GLY A 294 1.89 20.71 4.71
C GLY A 294 0.67 21.46 5.25
N SER A 295 -0.54 20.99 4.94
CA SER A 295 -1.76 21.52 5.52
C SER A 295 -2.93 20.55 5.53
N ILE A 296 -3.84 20.78 6.50
CA ILE A 296 -5.14 20.11 6.60
C ILE A 296 -6.22 21.19 6.60
N ASN A 297 -7.18 21.06 5.69
CA ASN A 297 -8.42 21.81 5.76
C ASN A 297 -9.44 21.06 6.62
N TYR A 298 -9.93 21.72 7.68
CA TYR A 298 -10.99 21.22 8.53
C TYR A 298 -12.04 22.31 8.73
N GLN A 299 -13.29 22.00 8.39
CA GLN A 299 -14.43 22.93 8.51
C GLN A 299 -14.19 24.30 7.85
N GLY A 300 -13.52 24.29 6.68
CA GLY A 300 -13.22 25.50 5.92
C GLY A 300 -12.03 26.30 6.43
N LYS A 301 -11.37 25.86 7.50
CA LYS A 301 -10.15 26.49 8.02
C LYS A 301 -8.92 25.67 7.61
N GLU A 302 -7.94 26.36 7.02
CA GLU A 302 -6.65 25.77 6.70
C GLU A 302 -5.74 25.80 7.93
N HIS A 303 -5.20 24.64 8.30
CA HIS A 303 -4.19 24.49 9.34
C HIS A 303 -2.87 24.09 8.67
N ILE A 304 -1.81 24.86 8.93
CA ILE A 304 -0.51 24.71 8.28
C ILE A 304 0.46 24.09 9.28
N PHE A 305 1.17 23.05 8.85
CA PHE A 305 2.19 22.35 9.65
C PHE A 305 3.58 22.67 9.09
N SER A 306 4.59 22.76 9.95
CA SER A 306 5.99 22.98 9.51
C SER A 306 6.15 24.16 8.51
N GLU A 307 5.37 25.24 8.69
CA GLU A 307 5.34 26.40 7.77
C GLU A 307 4.99 26.05 6.30
N GLY A 308 4.29 24.93 6.08
CA GLY A 308 3.96 24.40 4.76
C GLY A 308 5.12 23.66 4.08
N MET A 309 6.22 23.45 4.80
CA MET A 309 7.42 22.76 4.34
C MET A 309 7.46 21.31 4.86
N VAL A 310 8.47 20.56 4.44
CA VAL A 310 8.71 19.21 4.97
C VAL A 310 9.26 19.33 6.39
N GLY A 311 8.58 18.72 7.36
CA GLY A 311 9.06 18.63 8.74
C GLY A 311 10.37 17.86 8.87
N ARG A 312 11.16 18.19 9.89
CA ARG A 312 12.51 17.63 10.10
C ARG A 312 12.43 16.13 10.36
N ILE A 313 11.59 15.70 11.30
CA ILE A 313 11.45 14.28 11.67
C ILE A 313 10.87 13.48 10.51
N THR A 314 9.90 14.05 9.80
CA THR A 314 9.32 13.45 8.59
C THR A 314 10.40 13.20 7.53
N LYS A 315 11.29 14.17 7.30
CA LYS A 315 12.41 14.02 6.37
C LYS A 315 13.41 12.97 6.84
N GLU A 316 13.81 13.01 8.11
CA GLU A 316 14.75 12.03 8.67
C GLU A 316 14.19 10.60 8.55
N LEU A 317 12.87 10.40 8.74
CA LEU A 317 12.23 9.09 8.61
C LEU A 317 12.19 8.63 7.15
N TYR A 318 11.91 9.55 6.23
CA TYR A 318 11.94 9.27 4.79
C TYR A 318 13.35 8.87 4.35
N ASP A 319 14.37 9.64 4.74
CA ASP A 319 15.77 9.39 4.40
C ASP A 319 16.24 8.05 4.98
N ALA A 320 15.90 7.75 6.25
CA ALA A 320 16.27 6.48 6.88
C ALA A 320 15.62 5.27 6.19
N LEU A 321 14.32 5.35 5.86
CA LEU A 321 13.62 4.25 5.21
C LEU A 321 14.08 4.05 3.76
N THR A 322 14.28 5.12 3.01
CA THR A 322 14.76 5.05 1.63
C THR A 322 16.22 4.61 1.54
N ALA A 323 17.07 4.99 2.50
CA ALA A 323 18.44 4.49 2.56
C ALA A 323 18.49 2.95 2.62
N ILE A 324 17.59 2.32 3.40
CA ILE A 324 17.47 0.85 3.45
C ILE A 324 16.91 0.31 2.13
N GLN A 325 15.81 0.88 1.63
CA GLN A 325 15.14 0.37 0.43
C GLN A 325 16.00 0.46 -0.83
N PHE A 326 16.77 1.55 -0.94
CA PHE A 326 17.55 1.88 -2.13
C PHE A 326 19.01 1.41 -2.06
N GLY A 327 19.41 0.80 -0.94
CA GLY A 327 20.76 0.25 -0.78
C GLY A 327 21.84 1.30 -0.51
N ALA A 328 21.45 2.55 -0.25
CA ALA A 328 22.36 3.62 0.14
C ALA A 328 22.82 3.50 1.61
N GLY A 329 22.07 2.76 2.44
CA GLY A 329 22.38 2.46 3.83
C GLY A 329 22.42 0.96 4.12
N LYS A 330 22.82 0.61 5.35
CA LYS A 330 22.81 -0.80 5.80
C LYS A 330 21.39 -1.24 6.13
N ASP A 331 21.01 -2.42 5.66
CA ASP A 331 19.80 -3.11 6.11
C ASP A 331 20.05 -3.79 7.48
N GLU A 332 20.08 -3.00 8.53
CA GLU A 332 20.35 -3.49 9.89
C GLU A 332 19.25 -4.40 10.46
N PHE A 333 18.05 -4.35 9.86
CA PHE A 333 16.88 -5.07 10.35
C PHE A 333 16.51 -6.29 9.50
N GLY A 334 17.29 -6.59 8.46
CA GLY A 334 17.02 -7.70 7.53
C GLY A 334 15.68 -7.55 6.80
N TRP A 335 15.32 -6.32 6.43
CA TRP A 335 14.07 -5.99 5.74
C TRP A 335 14.14 -6.19 4.22
N MET A 336 15.34 -6.23 3.66
CA MET A 336 15.56 -6.41 2.23
C MET A 336 15.79 -7.88 1.92
N THR A 337 15.01 -8.41 0.98
CA THR A 337 15.18 -9.76 0.46
C THR A 337 15.77 -9.68 -0.94
N GLU A 338 16.92 -10.32 -1.14
CA GLU A 338 17.50 -10.50 -2.48
C GLU A 338 16.63 -11.45 -3.32
N ILE A 339 16.48 -11.10 -4.60
CA ILE A 339 15.64 -11.81 -5.56
C ILE A 339 16.44 -12.84 -6.34
#